data_AF-A0A5D3CTN2-F1
#
_entry.id   AF-A0A5D3CTN2-F1
#
_cell.length_a   1.000
_cell.length_b   1.000
_cell.length_c   1.000
_cell.angle_alpha   90.00
_cell.angle_beta   90.00
_cell.angle_gamma   90.00
#
_symmetry.space_group_name_H-M   'P 1'
#
loop_
_entity.id
_entity.type
_entity.pdbx_description
1 polymer ?
#
loop_
_entity_poly.entity_id
_entity_poly.type
_entity_poly.pdbx_seq_one_letter_code
_entity_poly.pdbx_strand_id
1 'polypeptide(L)'
;MAKISNHSSFHSPFQPTIILLALVILISHTIRRSHSANLLNILDFGAIRGYDSSQAIHRAWAVACKSEESTIVYIPKGRFLVQPIEFHGGGCHNEDISFHIDGALIGPPDYRILGNVESWLSFVEVNGVSLTGGVLYANGEALWSCKFSTTHCPVGARVYPCRF
;
A
#
# COMPACT_ATOMS: atom_id res chain seq x y z
N MET A 1 -64.32 49.80 -22.89
CA MET A 1 -63.89 48.49 -22.36
C MET A 1 -62.36 48.44 -22.38
N ALA A 2 -61.72 48.49 -21.21
CA ALA A 2 -60.35 48.00 -20.98
C ALA A 2 -60.16 47.85 -19.47
N LYS A 3 -59.88 46.63 -18.99
CA LYS A 3 -59.72 46.28 -17.57
C LYS A 3 -58.23 46.10 -17.31
N ILE A 4 -57.67 46.89 -16.41
CA ILE A 4 -56.26 46.83 -15.99
C ILE A 4 -56.11 45.62 -15.05
N SER A 5 -55.29 44.64 -15.42
CA SER A 5 -54.93 43.51 -14.55
C SER A 5 -53.67 43.82 -13.77
N ASN A 6 -53.79 43.94 -12.44
CA ASN A 6 -52.68 44.02 -11.51
C ASN A 6 -51.85 42.73 -11.54
N HIS A 7 -50.56 42.86 -11.83
CA HIS A 7 -49.58 41.79 -11.67
C HIS A 7 -49.19 41.73 -10.18
N SER A 8 -49.64 40.70 -9.47
CA SER A 8 -49.25 40.45 -8.09
C SER A 8 -47.89 39.75 -8.07
N SER A 9 -46.91 40.38 -7.42
CA SER A 9 -45.57 39.85 -7.21
C SER A 9 -45.63 38.66 -6.26
N PHE A 10 -45.49 37.45 -6.80
CA PHE A 10 -45.43 36.22 -6.01
C PHE A 10 -44.03 36.10 -5.38
N HIS A 11 -43.84 36.66 -4.18
CA HIS A 11 -42.64 36.41 -3.37
C HIS A 11 -42.73 34.98 -2.83
N SER A 12 -41.93 34.05 -3.38
CA SER A 12 -41.84 32.68 -2.86
C SER A 12 -41.03 32.65 -1.55
N PRO A 13 -41.57 32.12 -0.43
CA PRO A 13 -40.87 32.06 0.86
C PRO A 13 -39.89 30.87 1.00
N PHE A 14 -39.70 30.09 -0.07
CA PHE A 14 -39.01 28.79 -0.03
C PHE A 14 -37.54 28.81 -0.47
N GLN A 15 -37.00 29.99 -0.81
CA GLN A 15 -35.66 30.11 -1.38
C GLN A 15 -34.49 29.96 -0.36
N PRO A 16 -34.54 30.52 0.87
CA PRO A 16 -33.35 30.56 1.72
C PRO A 16 -33.02 29.21 2.36
N THR A 17 -34.01 28.37 2.64
CA THR A 17 -33.80 27.05 3.27
C THR A 17 -33.19 26.05 2.30
N ILE A 18 -33.57 26.09 1.02
CA ILE A 18 -32.99 25.24 -0.03
C ILE A 18 -31.52 25.58 -0.26
N ILE A 19 -31.19 26.88 -0.31
CA ILE A 19 -29.81 27.34 -0.45
C ILE A 19 -28.97 26.91 0.75
N LEU A 20 -29.50 27.04 1.98
CA LEU A 20 -28.80 26.61 3.19
C LEU A 20 -28.53 25.09 3.17
N LEU A 21 -29.51 24.27 2.78
CA LEU A 21 -29.34 22.81 2.69
C LEU A 21 -28.32 22.42 1.60
N ALA A 22 -28.36 23.07 0.43
CA ALA A 22 -27.39 22.85 -0.63
C ALA A 22 -25.97 23.22 -0.19
N LEU A 23 -25.80 24.34 0.53
CA LEU A 23 -24.51 24.73 1.09
C LEU A 23 -24.02 23.73 2.14
N VAL A 24 -24.89 23.20 3.01
CA VAL A 24 -24.52 22.16 3.98
C VAL A 24 -24.06 20.87 3.29
N ILE A 25 -24.72 20.44 2.21
CA ILE A 25 -24.32 19.25 1.43
C ILE A 25 -22.98 19.48 0.72
N LEU A 26 -22.77 20.66 0.14
CA LEU A 26 -21.50 21.03 -0.48
C LEU A 26 -20.36 21.08 0.54
N ILE A 27 -20.62 21.64 1.74
CA ILE A 27 -19.66 21.63 2.86
C ILE A 27 -19.39 20.19 3.32
N SER A 28 -20.40 19.31 3.30
CA SER A 28 -20.25 17.89 3.65
C SER A 28 -19.34 17.15 2.67
N HIS A 29 -19.40 17.49 1.37
CA HIS A 29 -18.51 16.92 0.34
C HIS A 29 -17.11 17.53 0.33
N THR A 30 -16.92 18.74 0.85
CA THR A 30 -15.58 19.34 0.99
C THR A 30 -14.86 18.91 2.26
N ILE A 31 -15.58 18.40 3.27
CA ILE A 31 -15.00 17.69 4.41
C ILE A 31 -14.38 16.38 3.88
N ARG A 32 -13.11 16.43 3.51
CA ARG A 32 -12.28 15.22 3.39
C ARG A 32 -12.31 14.55 4.76
N ARG A 33 -12.85 13.33 4.86
CA ARG A 33 -12.60 12.49 6.03
C ARG A 33 -11.08 12.40 6.18
N SER A 34 -10.52 12.96 7.26
CA SER A 34 -9.19 12.55 7.70
C SER A 34 -9.34 11.12 8.19
N HIS A 35 -9.14 10.16 7.30
CA HIS A 35 -9.05 8.77 7.70
C HIS A 35 -7.70 8.60 8.39
N SER A 36 -7.73 8.24 9.67
CA SER A 36 -6.56 7.66 10.32
C SER A 36 -6.23 6.38 9.56
N ALA A 37 -4.98 6.21 9.16
CA ALA A 37 -4.55 4.95 8.59
C ALA A 37 -4.37 3.92 9.71
N ASN A 38 -4.73 2.67 9.45
CA ASN A 38 -4.45 1.57 10.37
C ASN A 38 -2.95 1.26 10.35
N LEU A 39 -2.33 1.12 11.52
CA LEU A 39 -0.90 0.83 11.63
C LEU A 39 -0.70 -0.62 12.07
N LEU A 40 -0.12 -1.45 11.19
CA LEU A 40 0.19 -2.86 11.45
C LEU A 40 1.69 -3.02 11.62
N ASN A 41 2.17 -3.03 12.87
CA ASN A 41 3.58 -3.27 13.16
C ASN A 41 3.89 -4.77 13.04
N ILE A 42 4.84 -5.14 12.18
CA ILE A 42 5.16 -6.55 11.91
C ILE A 42 5.63 -7.34 13.16
N LEU A 43 6.10 -6.65 14.21
CA LEU A 43 6.45 -7.29 15.48
C LEU A 43 5.23 -7.92 16.15
N ASP A 44 4.05 -7.30 16.01
CA ASP A 44 2.79 -7.81 16.55
C ASP A 44 2.31 -9.05 15.79
N PHE A 45 2.87 -9.31 14.61
CA PHE A 45 2.63 -10.49 13.78
C PHE A 45 3.69 -11.58 13.95
N GLY A 46 4.62 -11.38 14.89
CA GLY A 46 5.68 -12.33 15.25
C GLY A 46 6.99 -12.16 14.49
N ALA A 47 7.24 -10.99 13.90
CA ALA A 47 8.54 -10.71 13.29
C ALA A 47 9.65 -10.66 14.36
N ILE A 48 10.80 -11.26 14.06
CA ILE A 48 11.94 -11.30 14.95
C ILE A 48 13.15 -10.69 14.24
N ARG A 49 13.76 -9.68 14.88
CA ARG A 49 14.95 -9.01 14.35
C ARG A 49 16.11 -10.00 14.22
N GLY A 50 16.77 -10.00 13.07
CA GLY A 50 17.90 -10.87 12.77
C GLY A 50 17.51 -12.30 12.38
N TYR A 51 16.21 -12.61 12.27
CA TYR A 51 15.70 -13.91 11.82
C TYR A 51 14.73 -13.75 10.65
N ASP A 52 14.33 -14.89 10.06
CA ASP A 52 13.30 -14.93 9.04
C ASP A 52 11.98 -14.39 9.61
N SER A 53 11.48 -13.34 8.98
CA SER A 53 10.23 -12.66 9.31
C SER A 53 9.25 -12.62 8.15
N SER A 54 9.48 -13.39 7.07
CA SER A 54 8.60 -13.43 5.90
C SER A 54 7.15 -13.73 6.27
N GLN A 55 6.92 -14.72 7.14
CA GLN A 55 5.56 -15.10 7.55
C GLN A 55 4.87 -14.00 8.38
N ALA A 56 5.61 -13.26 9.20
CA ALA A 56 5.03 -12.15 9.96
C ALA A 56 4.60 -11.01 9.03
N ILE A 57 5.45 -10.67 8.04
CA ILE A 57 5.14 -9.67 7.02
C ILE A 57 3.95 -10.13 6.16
N HIS A 58 3.88 -11.41 5.78
CA HIS A 58 2.76 -11.97 5.03
C HIS A 58 1.44 -11.89 5.80
N ARG A 59 1.45 -12.15 7.12
CA ARG A 59 0.26 -12.01 7.97
C ARG A 59 -0.19 -10.56 8.08
N ALA A 60 0.75 -9.63 8.24
CA ALA A 60 0.43 -8.20 8.27
C ALA A 60 -0.20 -7.75 6.94
N TRP A 61 0.35 -8.20 5.80
CA TRP A 61 -0.26 -8.01 4.48
C TRP A 61 -1.68 -8.56 4.40
N ALA A 62 -1.90 -9.80 4.85
CA ALA A 62 -3.23 -10.42 4.79
C ALA A 62 -4.29 -9.67 5.62
N VAL A 63 -3.89 -9.01 6.71
CA VAL A 63 -4.79 -8.13 7.47
C VAL A 63 -5.00 -6.81 6.75
N ALA A 64 -3.93 -6.16 6.26
CA ALA A 64 -4.03 -4.92 5.50
C ALA A 64 -4.96 -5.06 4.29
N CYS A 65 -4.85 -6.20 3.60
CA CYS A 65 -5.59 -6.51 2.38
C CYS A 65 -7.10 -6.67 2.60
N LYS A 66 -7.51 -7.08 3.80
CA LYS A 66 -8.93 -7.21 4.19
C LYS A 66 -9.51 -5.95 4.83
N SER A 67 -8.69 -4.91 5.03
CA SER A 67 -9.13 -3.65 5.62
C SER A 67 -9.97 -2.85 4.63
N GLU A 68 -10.99 -2.17 5.13
CA GLU A 68 -11.77 -1.19 4.36
C GLU A 68 -11.15 0.22 4.44
N GLU A 69 -10.09 0.38 5.25
CA GLU A 69 -9.41 1.65 5.48
C GLU A 69 -7.95 1.60 5.06
N SER A 70 -7.41 2.75 4.65
CA SER A 70 -5.97 2.97 4.43
C SER A 70 -5.13 2.30 5.51
N THR A 71 -4.14 1.51 5.11
CA THR A 71 -3.36 0.69 6.05
C THR A 71 -1.86 0.80 5.80
N ILE A 72 -1.11 1.00 6.88
CA ILE A 72 0.34 1.05 6.91
C ILE A 72 0.85 -0.29 7.50
N VAL A 73 1.55 -1.08 6.70
CA VAL A 73 2.38 -2.18 7.17
C VAL A 73 3.72 -1.61 7.62
N TYR A 74 3.94 -1.52 8.93
CA TYR A 74 5.09 -0.86 9.53
C TYR A 74 6.22 -1.84 9.87
N ILE A 75 7.40 -1.58 9.31
CA ILE A 75 8.63 -2.33 9.56
C ILE A 75 9.57 -1.46 10.40
N PRO A 76 9.67 -1.69 11.72
CA PRO A 76 10.41 -0.80 12.62
C PRO A 76 11.93 -0.93 12.43
N LYS A 77 12.68 0.03 12.98
CA LYS A 77 14.17 0.01 12.98
C LYS A 77 14.75 -1.33 13.42
N GLY A 78 15.54 -1.97 12.57
CA GLY A 78 16.15 -3.28 12.81
C GLY A 78 16.40 -4.02 11.50
N ARG A 79 16.99 -5.21 11.56
CA ARG A 79 17.22 -6.07 10.39
C ARG A 79 16.24 -7.23 10.44
N PHE A 80 15.58 -7.55 9.34
CA PHE A 80 14.66 -8.69 9.25
C PHE A 80 15.00 -9.50 8.01
N LEU A 81 15.27 -10.80 8.16
CA LEU A 81 15.47 -11.63 6.99
C LEU A 81 14.13 -11.91 6.32
N VAL A 82 14.12 -11.85 5.00
CA VAL A 82 12.92 -12.04 4.18
C VAL A 82 13.28 -12.99 3.05
N GLN A 83 12.74 -14.20 3.11
CA GLN A 83 12.69 -15.14 1.98
C GLN A 83 11.87 -14.56 0.82
N PRO A 84 12.03 -15.07 -0.42
CA PRO A 84 11.13 -14.73 -1.52
C PRO A 84 9.67 -14.78 -1.07
N ILE A 85 8.94 -13.69 -1.31
CA ILE A 85 7.57 -13.52 -0.86
C ILE A 85 6.74 -12.83 -1.94
N GLU A 86 5.52 -13.33 -2.11
CA GLU A 86 4.51 -12.75 -2.97
C GLU A 86 3.37 -12.17 -2.13
N PHE A 87 3.00 -10.94 -2.44
CA PHE A 87 1.86 -10.23 -1.90
C PHE A 87 0.77 -10.21 -2.98
N HIS A 88 -0.12 -11.21 -2.93
CA HIS A 88 -1.21 -11.35 -3.88
C HIS A 88 -2.39 -10.44 -3.48
N GLY A 89 -2.90 -9.69 -4.45
CA GLY A 89 -4.00 -8.74 -4.30
C GLY A 89 -5.33 -9.18 -4.93
N GLY A 90 -5.40 -10.34 -5.58
CA GLY A 90 -6.69 -10.87 -6.04
C GLY A 90 -7.66 -11.06 -4.86
N GLY A 91 -8.79 -10.35 -4.90
CA GLY A 91 -9.77 -10.30 -3.81
C GLY A 91 -9.39 -9.39 -2.63
N CYS A 92 -8.38 -8.54 -2.79
CA CYS A 92 -8.02 -7.52 -1.82
C CYS A 92 -9.06 -6.39 -1.80
N HIS A 93 -9.59 -6.06 -0.62
CA HIS A 93 -10.56 -4.98 -0.47
C HIS A 93 -9.89 -3.61 -0.40
N ASN A 94 -8.67 -3.59 0.15
CA ASN A 94 -7.92 -2.37 0.36
C ASN A 94 -7.10 -1.99 -0.87
N GLU A 95 -7.30 -0.76 -1.35
CA GLU A 95 -6.54 -0.18 -2.46
C GLU A 95 -5.58 0.93 -2.00
N ASP A 96 -5.35 1.08 -0.69
CA ASP A 96 -4.41 2.05 -0.11
C ASP A 96 -3.59 1.39 1.00
N ILE A 97 -2.63 0.56 0.57
CA ILE A 97 -1.69 -0.12 1.47
C ILE A 97 -0.30 0.46 1.28
N SER A 98 0.29 0.97 2.36
CA SER A 98 1.68 1.43 2.35
C SER A 98 2.55 0.55 3.23
N PHE A 99 3.68 0.10 2.69
CA PHE A 99 4.75 -0.46 3.49
C PHE A 99 5.67 0.69 3.90
N HIS A 100 5.72 0.97 5.20
CA HIS A 100 6.60 1.99 5.75
C HIS A 100 7.77 1.32 6.47
N ILE A 101 8.97 1.50 5.92
CA ILE A 101 10.18 0.84 6.40
C ILE A 101 11.08 1.85 7.12
N ASP A 102 11.26 1.67 8.41
CA ASP A 102 12.31 2.34 9.19
C ASP A 102 13.57 1.47 9.36
N GLY A 103 13.43 0.16 9.16
CA GLY A 103 14.51 -0.82 9.27
C GLY A 103 15.13 -1.22 7.93
N ALA A 104 15.62 -2.45 7.90
CA ALA A 104 16.18 -3.09 6.72
C ALA A 104 15.57 -4.48 6.53
N LEU A 105 15.05 -4.72 5.33
CA LEU A 105 14.73 -6.07 4.87
C LEU A 105 16.00 -6.66 4.24
N ILE A 106 16.38 -7.83 4.69
CA ILE A 106 17.62 -8.51 4.31
C ILE A 106 17.22 -9.76 3.54
N GLY A 107 17.76 -9.94 2.33
CA GLY A 107 17.57 -11.17 1.57
C GLY A 107 18.18 -12.38 2.28
N PRO A 108 17.92 -13.59 1.80
CA PRO A 108 18.62 -14.78 2.27
C PRO A 108 20.14 -14.64 2.08
N PRO A 109 20.96 -15.18 3.00
CA PRO A 109 22.42 -15.12 2.87
C PRO A 109 22.95 -16.01 1.73
N ASP A 110 22.23 -17.10 1.42
CA ASP A 110 22.52 -17.94 0.27
C ASP A 110 21.94 -17.32 -1.00
N TYR A 111 22.83 -16.76 -1.84
CA TYR A 111 22.45 -16.08 -3.07
C TYR A 111 21.71 -16.98 -4.07
N ARG A 112 21.81 -18.30 -3.94
CA ARG A 112 21.10 -19.25 -4.83
C ARG A 112 19.60 -19.21 -4.61
N ILE A 113 19.15 -18.83 -3.41
CA ILE A 113 17.72 -18.70 -3.10
C ILE A 113 17.10 -17.60 -3.97
N LEU A 114 17.68 -16.39 -3.95
CA LEU A 114 17.23 -15.31 -4.83
C LEU A 114 17.66 -15.51 -6.29
N GLY A 115 18.73 -16.27 -6.51
CA GLY A 115 19.25 -16.62 -7.82
C GLY A 115 18.27 -17.39 -8.70
N ASN A 116 17.43 -18.21 -8.06
CA ASN A 116 16.55 -19.19 -8.69
C ASN A 116 15.06 -18.77 -8.69
N VAL A 117 14.76 -17.54 -8.29
CA VAL A 117 13.39 -17.00 -8.31
C VAL A 117 13.34 -15.76 -9.20
N GLU A 118 12.17 -15.44 -9.73
CA GLU A 118 12.01 -14.28 -10.60
C GLU A 118 12.08 -12.96 -9.85
N SER A 119 11.53 -12.91 -8.63
CA SER A 119 11.43 -11.71 -7.79
C SER A 119 11.67 -12.06 -6.34
N TRP A 120 12.27 -11.13 -5.59
CA TRP A 120 12.44 -11.26 -4.15
C TRP A 120 11.17 -10.83 -3.40
N LEU A 121 10.67 -9.64 -3.72
CA LEU A 121 9.40 -9.11 -3.23
C LEU A 121 8.50 -8.95 -4.47
N SER A 122 7.42 -9.71 -4.54
CA SER A 122 6.48 -9.66 -5.66
C SER A 122 5.14 -9.12 -5.18
N PHE A 123 4.55 -8.22 -5.96
CA PHE A 123 3.22 -7.67 -5.73
C PHE A 123 2.39 -7.97 -6.97
N VAL A 124 1.38 -8.82 -6.83
CA VAL A 124 0.63 -9.41 -7.96
C VAL A 124 -0.84 -9.08 -7.79
N GLU A 125 -1.48 -8.56 -8.84
CA GLU A 125 -2.90 -8.17 -8.83
C GLU A 125 -3.25 -7.19 -7.69
N VAL A 126 -2.33 -6.29 -7.33
CA VAL A 126 -2.55 -5.28 -6.29
C VAL A 126 -2.89 -3.92 -6.88
N ASN A 127 -3.70 -3.14 -6.18
CA ASN A 127 -4.00 -1.74 -6.50
C ASN A 127 -3.52 -0.83 -5.36
N GLY A 128 -2.92 0.31 -5.70
CA GLY A 128 -2.52 1.35 -4.76
C GLY A 128 -1.60 0.91 -3.61
N VAL A 129 -0.67 -0.01 -3.91
CA VAL A 129 0.41 -0.37 -2.97
C VAL A 129 1.58 0.58 -3.13
N SER A 130 2.10 1.09 -2.01
CA SER A 130 3.32 1.90 -1.97
C SER A 130 4.35 1.34 -1.02
N LEU A 131 5.63 1.58 -1.32
CA LEU A 131 6.76 1.20 -0.49
C LEU A 131 7.58 2.46 -0.20
N THR A 132 7.80 2.79 1.06
CA THR A 132 8.50 4.01 1.46
C THR A 132 9.54 3.77 2.54
N GLY A 133 10.64 4.53 2.47
CA GLY A 133 11.72 4.52 3.46
C GLY A 133 12.66 3.32 3.38
N GLY A 134 13.48 3.19 4.43
CA GLY A 134 14.25 2.00 4.78
C GLY A 134 15.27 1.51 3.75
N VAL A 135 15.69 0.26 3.94
CA VAL A 135 16.70 -0.41 3.12
C VAL A 135 16.22 -1.79 2.69
N LEU A 136 16.36 -2.09 1.41
CA LEU A 136 16.25 -3.44 0.86
C LEU A 136 17.65 -3.94 0.52
N TYR A 137 18.17 -4.92 1.25
CA TYR A 137 19.51 -5.46 1.05
C TYR A 137 19.45 -6.92 0.62
N ALA A 138 19.54 -7.18 -0.69
CA ALA A 138 19.31 -8.49 -1.29
C ALA A 138 20.51 -9.47 -1.22
N ASN A 139 21.63 -9.12 -0.56
CA ASN A 139 22.86 -9.92 -0.51
C ASN A 139 23.41 -10.37 -1.88
N GLY A 140 23.40 -9.48 -2.88
CA GLY A 140 23.78 -9.82 -4.26
C GLY A 140 25.27 -10.06 -4.53
N GLU A 141 26.16 -9.71 -3.59
CA GLU A 141 27.62 -9.75 -3.78
C GLU A 141 28.12 -11.13 -4.24
N ALA A 142 27.73 -12.19 -3.53
CA ALA A 142 28.17 -13.55 -3.87
C ALA A 142 27.67 -14.01 -5.26
N LEU A 143 26.48 -13.56 -5.68
CA LEU A 143 25.98 -13.83 -7.04
C LEU A 143 26.84 -13.12 -8.09
N TRP A 144 27.24 -11.88 -7.85
CA TRP A 144 28.13 -11.15 -8.77
C TRP A 144 29.52 -11.77 -8.84
N SER A 145 30.09 -12.20 -7.71
CA SER A 145 31.36 -12.94 -7.69
C SER A 145 31.26 -14.25 -8.48
N CYS A 146 30.13 -14.97 -8.38
CA CYS A 146 29.87 -16.14 -9.21
C CYS A 146 29.91 -15.77 -10.69
N LYS A 147 29.11 -14.78 -11.11
CA LYS A 147 28.98 -14.38 -12.52
C LYS A 147 30.31 -13.88 -13.12
N PHE A 148 31.20 -13.35 -12.29
CA PHE A 148 32.54 -12.93 -12.70
C PHE A 148 33.51 -14.11 -12.88
N SER A 149 33.38 -15.17 -12.08
CA SER A 149 34.34 -16.29 -12.03
C SER A 149 33.95 -17.51 -12.85
N THR A 150 32.64 -17.73 -13.11
CA THR A 150 32.15 -18.95 -13.78
C THR A 150 30.98 -18.66 -14.72
N THR A 151 30.71 -19.59 -15.64
CA THR A 151 29.57 -19.52 -16.58
C THR A 151 28.26 -20.15 -16.06
N HIS A 152 28.28 -20.84 -14.91
CA HIS A 152 27.13 -21.58 -14.37
C HIS A 152 26.54 -20.93 -13.11
N CYS A 153 26.11 -19.67 -13.23
CA CYS A 153 25.50 -18.93 -12.13
C CYS A 153 24.00 -18.73 -12.36
N PRO A 154 23.19 -18.74 -11.29
CA PRO A 154 21.79 -18.38 -11.39
C PRO A 154 21.57 -16.99 -12.01
N VAL A 155 20.37 -16.75 -12.53
CA VAL A 155 20.04 -15.49 -13.20
C VAL A 155 20.05 -14.33 -12.20
N GLY A 156 19.48 -14.54 -11.01
CA GLY A 156 19.20 -13.49 -10.04
C GLY A 156 17.78 -12.94 -10.19
N ALA A 157 17.16 -12.62 -9.05
CA ALA A 157 15.89 -11.91 -8.99
C ALA A 157 15.97 -10.58 -9.75
N ARG A 158 14.86 -10.21 -10.39
CA ARG A 158 14.74 -9.03 -11.25
C ARG A 158 13.75 -8.04 -10.65
N VAL A 159 13.82 -6.81 -11.14
CA VAL A 159 12.79 -5.79 -10.93
C VAL A 159 11.87 -5.83 -12.13
N TYR A 160 10.58 -6.08 -11.90
CA TYR A 160 9.56 -5.98 -12.93
C TYR A 160 8.78 -4.67 -12.73
N PRO A 161 8.40 -3.98 -13.82
CA PRO A 161 7.50 -2.85 -13.72
C PRO A 161 6.15 -3.32 -13.18
N CYS A 162 5.58 -2.54 -12.26
CA CYS A 162 4.17 -2.69 -11.90
C CYS A 162 3.34 -2.41 -13.16
N ARG A 163 2.51 -3.37 -13.57
CA ARG A 163 1.49 -3.14 -14.61
C ARG A 163 0.30 -2.50 -13.91
N PHE A 164 0.18 -1.19 -14.06
CA PHE A 164 -0.98 -0.40 -13.65
C PHE A 164 -2.04 -0.41 -14.74
#